data_AF-A0AAJ2S6V2-F1
#
_entry.id   AF-A0AAJ2S6V2-F1
#
_cell.length_a   1.000
_cell.length_b   1.000
_cell.length_c   1.000
_cell.angle_alpha   90.00
_cell.angle_beta   90.00
_cell.angle_gamma   90.00
#
_symmetry.space_group_name_H-M   'P 1'
#
loop_
_entity.id
_entity.type
_entity.pdbx_description
1 polymer ?
#
loop_
_entity_poly.entity_id
_entity_poly.type
_entity_poly.pdbx_seq_one_letter_code
_entity_poly.pdbx_strand_id
1 'polypeptide(L)'
;MLEQSVLQVPNSIGKKISASLIFCLEVSALLLLLGNGGNIKWMPPILVFSLIGVSLVSALFFPFVWHYLDRKQKIDSAKVYGFLYSAIRYCIAFNMAAFGWKKFYGLQFIVPTGISNMPMNQQSGEWLTWFYFGYSHGFGIIIAVMQIVGGYLLLSRKTLFIGALILFSLLLNLTLINIFYQMNAGALMQSILLLIGVTFLIILEHKKWIEFFLKTKSSLPTLSSKSLFVKNVLRSSAVILSLLFTMYLKSLMK
;
A
#
# COMPACT_ATOMS: atom_id res chain seq x y z
N MET A 1 10.97 26.79 18.44
CA MET A 1 9.65 26.82 19.10
C MET A 1 8.54 26.80 18.04
N LEU A 2 8.48 25.72 17.25
CA LEU A 2 7.59 25.60 16.08
C LEU A 2 7.29 24.11 15.79
N GLU A 3 6.86 23.38 16.83
CA GLU A 3 6.48 21.97 16.71
C GLU A 3 5.17 21.68 17.46
N GLN A 4 4.14 22.46 17.16
CA GLN A 4 2.77 22.16 17.59
C GLN A 4 1.77 22.48 16.46
N SER A 5 2.01 21.96 15.26
CA SER A 5 0.96 21.90 14.25
C SER A 5 0.13 20.62 14.44
N VAL A 6 -0.79 20.68 15.40
CA VAL A 6 -2.12 20.04 15.35
C VAL A 6 -2.14 18.53 15.09
N LEU A 7 -1.91 17.76 16.15
CA LEU A 7 -2.78 16.62 16.44
C LEU A 7 -3.68 17.02 17.63
N GLN A 8 -4.56 18.00 17.41
CA GLN A 8 -5.80 18.01 18.19
C GLN A 8 -6.52 16.74 17.77
N VAL A 9 -6.29 15.64 18.48
CA VAL A 9 -7.18 14.48 18.41
C VAL A 9 -8.50 15.02 18.93
N PRO A 10 -9.50 15.29 18.06
CA PRO A 10 -10.80 15.66 18.58
C PRO A 10 -11.27 14.44 19.38
N ASN A 11 -12.08 14.64 20.42
CA ASN A 11 -12.76 13.59 21.21
C ASN A 11 -13.61 12.60 20.38
N SER A 12 -13.45 12.56 19.06
CA SER A 12 -14.09 11.66 18.11
C SER A 12 -13.68 10.22 18.34
N ILE A 13 -14.65 9.43 18.82
CA ILE A 13 -14.54 7.97 18.92
C ILE A 13 -14.22 7.31 17.57
N GLY A 14 -14.71 7.87 16.46
CA GLY A 14 -14.46 7.33 15.12
C GLY A 14 -12.98 7.29 14.74
N LYS A 15 -12.20 8.31 15.10
CA LYS A 15 -10.75 8.32 14.87
C LYS A 15 -10.01 7.30 15.72
N LYS A 16 -10.49 7.04 16.95
CA LYS A 16 -9.92 6.03 17.84
C LYS A 16 -10.19 4.63 17.31
N ILE A 17 -11.42 4.38 16.86
CA ILE A 17 -11.81 3.12 16.22
C ILE A 17 -10.98 2.87 14.97
N SER A 18 -10.88 3.85 14.06
CA SER A 18 -10.13 3.66 12.81
C SER A 18 -8.64 3.41 13.05
N ALA A 19 -7.98 4.19 13.92
CA ALA A 19 -6.58 3.96 14.24
C ALA A 19 -6.33 2.60 14.90
N SER A 20 -7.21 2.17 15.80
CA SER A 20 -7.10 0.86 16.47
C SER A 20 -7.31 -0.29 15.50
N LEU A 21 -8.32 -0.19 14.63
CA LEU A 21 -8.62 -1.18 13.61
C LEU A 21 -7.45 -1.35 12.63
N ILE A 22 -6.97 -0.24 12.06
CA ILE A 22 -5.85 -0.27 11.11
C ILE A 22 -4.59 -0.83 11.79
N PHE A 23 -4.29 -0.41 13.01
CA PHE A 23 -3.15 -0.97 13.76
C PHE A 23 -3.25 -2.50 13.91
N CYS A 24 -4.41 -3.03 14.29
CA CYS A 24 -4.58 -4.47 14.46
C CYS A 24 -4.50 -5.23 13.12
N LEU A 25 -5.01 -4.63 12.03
CA LEU A 25 -4.87 -5.20 10.69
C LEU A 25 -3.40 -5.26 10.25
N GLU A 26 -2.61 -4.21 10.48
CA GLU A 26 -1.18 -4.19 10.15
C GLU A 26 -0.34 -5.13 11.03
N VAL A 27 -0.69 -5.27 12.30
CA VAL A 27 -0.11 -6.29 13.19
C VAL A 27 -0.43 -7.69 12.67
N SER A 28 -1.66 -7.92 12.24
CA SER A 28 -2.06 -9.21 11.65
C SER A 28 -1.29 -9.51 10.36
N ALA A 29 -1.11 -8.53 9.49
CA ALA A 29 -0.30 -8.65 8.28
C ALA A 29 1.18 -8.97 8.61
N LEU A 30 1.74 -8.33 9.63
CA LEU A 30 3.09 -8.62 10.11
C LEU A 30 3.21 -10.06 10.64
N LEU A 31 2.25 -10.52 11.44
CA LEU A 31 2.23 -11.89 11.97
C LEU A 31 2.11 -12.93 10.86
N LEU A 32 1.27 -12.69 9.84
CA LEU A 32 1.15 -13.55 8.67
C LEU A 32 2.46 -13.63 7.88
N LEU A 33 3.12 -12.48 7.65
CA LEU A 33 4.41 -12.44 6.97
C LEU A 33 5.47 -13.29 7.69
N LEU A 34 5.57 -13.12 9.01
CA LEU A 34 6.53 -13.85 9.83
C LEU A 34 6.19 -15.35 9.86
N GLY A 35 4.91 -15.70 9.97
CA GLY A 35 4.43 -17.08 9.99
C GLY A 35 4.66 -17.82 8.69
N ASN A 36 4.63 -17.10 7.57
CA ASN A 36 4.92 -17.61 6.24
C ASN A 36 6.44 -17.67 5.91
N GLY A 37 7.31 -17.57 6.93
CA GLY A 37 8.77 -17.60 6.76
C GLY A 37 9.39 -18.99 6.55
N GLY A 38 8.56 -20.04 6.43
CA GLY A 38 9.00 -21.43 6.23
C GLY A 38 9.22 -22.16 7.56
N ASN A 39 8.25 -22.98 7.97
CA ASN A 39 8.27 -23.91 9.12
C ASN A 39 9.19 -23.50 10.28
N ILE A 40 9.01 -22.28 10.78
CA ILE A 40 9.78 -21.73 11.89
C ILE A 40 9.35 -22.48 13.15
N LYS A 41 10.24 -23.32 13.71
CA LYS A 41 9.92 -24.18 14.87
C LYS A 41 9.39 -23.42 16.09
N TRP A 42 9.90 -22.21 16.34
CA TRP A 42 9.49 -21.37 17.47
C TRP A 42 8.23 -20.54 17.20
N MET A 43 7.74 -20.50 15.96
CA MET A 43 6.54 -19.75 15.57
C MET A 43 5.56 -20.63 14.78
N PRO A 44 4.98 -21.65 15.44
CA PRO A 44 4.07 -22.58 14.77
C PRO A 44 2.78 -21.87 14.32
N PRO A 45 2.07 -22.40 13.30
CA PRO A 45 0.85 -21.78 12.78
C PRO A 45 -0.20 -21.50 13.85
N ILE A 46 -0.38 -22.41 14.81
CA ILE A 46 -1.33 -22.24 15.92
C ILE A 46 -1.05 -20.95 16.70
N LEU A 47 0.21 -20.65 17.01
CA LEU A 47 0.61 -19.44 17.72
C LEU A 47 0.33 -18.20 16.87
N VAL A 48 0.66 -18.24 15.58
CA VAL A 48 0.43 -17.12 14.64
C VAL A 48 -1.06 -16.79 14.56
N PHE A 49 -1.91 -17.79 14.33
CA PHE A 49 -3.36 -17.59 14.23
C PHE A 49 -4.00 -17.19 15.55
N SER A 50 -3.52 -17.71 16.69
CA SER A 50 -3.96 -17.25 18.02
C SER A 50 -3.62 -15.78 18.25
N LEU A 51 -2.41 -15.34 17.91
CA LEU A 51 -2.00 -13.93 18.05
C LEU A 51 -2.80 -13.00 17.13
N ILE A 52 -3.10 -13.44 15.91
CA ILE A 52 -3.99 -12.71 14.99
C ILE A 52 -5.39 -12.61 15.60
N GLY A 53 -5.94 -13.71 16.12
CA GLY A 53 -7.24 -13.71 16.80
C GLY A 53 -7.29 -12.71 17.95
N VAL A 54 -6.27 -12.70 18.81
CA VAL A 54 -6.15 -11.71 19.91
C VAL A 54 -6.07 -10.28 19.38
N SER A 55 -5.30 -10.05 18.32
CA SER A 55 -5.19 -8.72 17.69
C SER A 55 -6.54 -8.24 17.16
N LEU A 56 -7.28 -9.08 16.44
CA LEU A 56 -8.60 -8.73 15.90
C LEU A 56 -9.64 -8.49 17.01
N VAL A 57 -9.64 -9.30 18.06
CA VAL A 57 -10.48 -9.08 19.24
C VAL A 57 -10.13 -7.75 19.91
N SER A 58 -8.85 -7.42 20.04
CA SER A 58 -8.41 -6.14 20.63
C SER A 58 -8.93 -4.94 19.84
N ALA A 59 -9.04 -5.03 18.51
CA ALA A 59 -9.61 -3.98 17.66
C ALA A 59 -11.07 -3.64 18.02
N LEU A 60 -11.83 -4.61 18.53
CA LEU A 60 -13.22 -4.44 18.93
C LEU A 60 -13.37 -3.77 20.29
N PHE A 61 -12.48 -4.03 21.25
CA PHE A 61 -12.66 -3.56 22.63
C PHE A 61 -11.78 -2.36 22.99
N PHE A 62 -10.53 -2.34 22.52
CA PHE A 62 -9.54 -1.31 22.86
C PHE A 62 -10.02 0.13 22.59
N PRO A 63 -10.63 0.48 21.43
CA PRO A 63 -11.04 1.87 21.20
C PRO A 63 -12.11 2.36 22.17
N PHE A 64 -12.98 1.48 22.69
CA PHE A 64 -14.00 1.85 23.67
C PHE A 64 -13.40 2.04 25.06
N VAL A 65 -12.50 1.15 25.48
CA VAL A 65 -11.75 1.29 26.73
C VAL A 65 -10.93 2.58 26.71
N TRP A 66 -10.21 2.83 25.62
CA TRP A 66 -9.45 4.06 25.42
C TRP A 66 -10.37 5.29 25.42
N HIS A 67 -11.52 5.26 24.74
CA HIS A 67 -12.47 6.38 24.76
C HIS A 67 -13.00 6.67 26.16
N TYR A 68 -13.34 5.65 26.93
CA TYR A 68 -13.81 5.78 28.30
C TYR A 68 -12.75 6.35 29.25
N LEU A 69 -11.51 5.85 29.19
CA LEU A 69 -10.41 6.31 30.03
C LEU A 69 -9.97 7.74 29.70
N ASP A 70 -10.05 8.12 28.43
CA ASP A 70 -9.81 9.49 27.97
C ASP A 70 -10.88 10.47 28.49
N ARG A 71 -12.16 10.08 28.48
CA ARG A 71 -13.23 10.89 29.10
C ARG A 71 -13.03 11.09 30.61
N LYS A 72 -12.41 10.10 31.28
CA LYS A 72 -12.02 10.20 32.69
C LYS A 72 -10.70 10.95 32.90
N GLN A 73 -10.10 11.53 31.85
CA GLN A 73 -8.81 12.22 31.87
C GLN A 73 -7.67 11.39 32.46
N LYS A 74 -7.78 10.05 32.40
CA LYS A 74 -6.77 9.12 32.93
C LYS A 74 -5.63 8.84 31.94
N ILE A 75 -5.86 9.11 30.65
CA ILE A 75 -4.92 8.79 29.57
C ILE A 75 -4.81 10.00 28.64
N ASP A 76 -3.60 10.25 28.16
CA ASP A 76 -3.31 11.21 27.11
C ASP A 76 -3.57 10.59 25.73
N SER A 77 -4.70 10.92 25.12
CA SER A 77 -5.07 10.42 23.79
C SER A 77 -4.11 10.86 22.67
N ALA A 78 -3.43 12.00 22.80
CA ALA A 78 -2.49 12.44 21.77
C ALA A 78 -1.27 11.51 21.73
N LYS A 79 -0.77 11.09 22.90
CA LYS A 79 0.32 10.11 23.01
C LYS A 79 -0.07 8.74 22.47
N VAL A 80 -1.25 8.22 22.85
CA VAL A 80 -1.72 6.91 22.38
C VAL A 80 -1.92 6.92 20.87
N TYR A 81 -2.57 7.95 20.32
CA TYR A 81 -2.77 8.07 18.88
C TYR A 81 -1.43 8.18 18.14
N GLY A 82 -0.49 8.99 18.65
CA GLY A 82 0.84 9.12 18.08
C GLY A 82 1.64 7.82 18.10
N PHE A 83 1.49 7.00 19.15
CA PHE A 83 2.09 5.67 19.24
C PHE A 83 1.47 4.72 18.20
N LEU A 84 0.15 4.58 18.14
CA LEU A 84 -0.52 3.71 17.17
C LEU A 84 -0.15 4.08 15.74
N TYR A 85 -0.18 5.38 15.43
CA TYR A 85 0.22 5.88 14.11
C TYR A 85 1.67 5.53 13.76
N SER A 86 2.60 5.68 14.71
CA SER A 86 4.01 5.32 14.50
C SER A 86 4.19 3.81 14.35
N ALA A 87 3.43 3.02 15.11
CA ALA A 87 3.47 1.57 15.04
C ALA A 87 2.90 1.03 13.72
N ILE A 88 1.77 1.57 13.23
CA ILE A 88 1.22 1.29 11.89
C ILE A 88 2.28 1.49 10.81
N ARG A 89 2.94 2.66 10.82
CA ARG A 89 4.00 3.00 9.86
C ARG A 89 5.14 1.99 9.92
N TYR A 90 5.55 1.61 11.13
CA TYR A 90 6.62 0.64 11.33
C TYR A 90 6.23 -0.76 10.81
N CYS A 91 5.03 -1.24 11.11
CA CYS A 91 4.53 -2.53 10.61
C CYS A 91 4.51 -2.58 9.08
N ILE A 92 3.98 -1.54 8.42
CA ILE A 92 3.97 -1.46 6.95
C ILE A 92 5.40 -1.40 6.41
N ALA A 93 6.25 -0.54 6.98
CA ALA A 93 7.65 -0.39 6.54
C ALA A 93 8.42 -1.71 6.65
N PHE A 94 8.27 -2.42 7.76
CA PHE A 94 8.88 -3.73 7.97
C PHE A 94 8.39 -4.74 6.93
N ASN A 95 7.07 -4.83 6.72
CA ASN A 95 6.50 -5.74 5.75
C ASN A 95 7.02 -5.47 4.33
N MET A 96 6.99 -4.21 3.89
CA MET A 96 7.45 -3.83 2.56
C MET A 96 8.94 -4.08 2.38
N ALA A 97 9.76 -3.73 3.37
CA ALA A 97 11.18 -4.03 3.34
C ALA A 97 11.44 -5.54 3.27
N ALA A 98 10.74 -6.35 4.10
CA ALA A 98 10.89 -7.80 4.09
C ALA A 98 10.49 -8.43 2.74
N PHE A 99 9.40 -7.98 2.12
CA PHE A 99 9.04 -8.44 0.76
C PHE A 99 10.06 -8.01 -0.28
N GLY A 100 10.61 -6.79 -0.17
CA GLY A 100 11.68 -6.33 -1.04
C GLY A 100 12.94 -7.17 -0.87
N TRP A 101 13.38 -7.43 0.36
CA TRP A 101 14.53 -8.29 0.64
C TRP A 101 14.31 -9.71 0.12
N LYS A 102 13.12 -10.29 0.28
CA LYS A 102 12.80 -11.61 -0.30
C LYS A 102 12.99 -11.62 -1.82
N LYS A 103 12.57 -10.58 -2.54
CA LYS A 103 12.83 -10.46 -3.99
C LYS A 103 14.31 -10.25 -4.31
N PHE A 104 14.99 -9.41 -3.54
CA PHE A 104 16.40 -9.10 -3.72
C PHE A 104 17.28 -10.36 -3.59
N TYR A 105 16.98 -11.23 -2.61
CA TYR A 105 17.69 -12.50 -2.40
C TYR A 105 17.17 -13.66 -3.26
N GLY A 106 16.30 -13.41 -4.24
CA GLY A 106 15.77 -14.45 -5.12
C GLY A 106 14.86 -15.47 -4.43
N LEU A 107 14.28 -15.13 -3.28
CA LEU A 107 13.34 -15.98 -2.51
C LEU A 107 11.90 -15.89 -3.05
N GLN A 108 11.66 -15.15 -4.13
CA GLN A 108 10.38 -15.05 -4.82
C GLN A 108 10.56 -15.29 -6.32
N PHE A 109 9.46 -15.62 -7.00
CA PHE A 109 9.41 -15.89 -8.44
C PHE A 109 10.15 -17.17 -8.88
N ILE A 110 10.28 -18.12 -7.94
CA ILE A 110 10.81 -19.46 -8.21
C ILE A 110 9.68 -20.36 -8.71
N VAL A 111 9.75 -20.79 -9.96
CA VAL A 111 8.79 -21.74 -10.53
C VAL A 111 9.32 -23.18 -10.34
N PRO A 112 8.57 -24.11 -9.73
CA PRO A 112 8.96 -25.50 -9.60
C PRO A 112 9.15 -26.17 -10.98
N THR A 113 10.11 -27.09 -11.09
CA THR A 113 10.44 -27.76 -12.35
C THR A 113 9.26 -28.53 -12.97
N GLY A 114 8.42 -29.15 -12.13
CA GLY A 114 7.23 -29.85 -12.58
C GLY A 114 6.20 -28.92 -13.24
N ILE A 115 6.12 -27.66 -12.78
CA ILE A 115 5.30 -26.63 -13.39
C ILE A 115 5.98 -26.10 -14.64
N SER A 116 7.30 -25.87 -14.60
CA SER A 116 7.98 -25.23 -15.72
C SER A 116 8.00 -26.03 -17.01
N ASN A 117 7.84 -27.35 -16.89
CA ASN A 117 7.78 -28.26 -18.03
C ASN A 117 6.38 -28.37 -18.65
N MET A 118 5.34 -27.79 -18.03
CA MET A 118 3.99 -27.83 -18.57
C MET A 118 3.83 -26.83 -19.74
N PRO A 119 3.08 -27.19 -20.80
CA PRO A 119 2.72 -26.27 -21.87
C PRO A 119 2.07 -24.98 -21.36
N MET A 120 2.33 -23.85 -22.03
CA MET A 120 1.86 -22.53 -21.61
C MET A 120 0.33 -22.45 -21.44
N ASN A 121 -0.42 -23.12 -22.30
CA ASN A 121 -1.89 -23.17 -22.25
C ASN A 121 -2.44 -24.01 -21.07
N GLN A 122 -1.59 -24.70 -20.32
CA GLN A 122 -1.94 -25.47 -19.13
C GLN A 122 -1.48 -24.79 -17.83
N GLN A 123 -0.78 -23.66 -17.93
CA GLN A 123 -0.30 -22.90 -16.77
C GLN A 123 -1.45 -22.12 -16.11
N SER A 124 -1.48 -22.09 -14.77
CA SER A 124 -2.40 -21.22 -14.04
C SER A 124 -1.98 -19.75 -14.14
N GLY A 125 -2.89 -18.82 -13.87
CA GLY A 125 -2.59 -17.39 -13.81
C GLY A 125 -1.47 -17.05 -12.82
N GLU A 126 -1.41 -17.76 -11.69
CA GLU A 126 -0.34 -17.61 -10.71
C GLU A 126 1.03 -17.99 -11.29
N TRP A 127 1.15 -19.16 -11.93
CA TRP A 127 2.42 -19.59 -12.49
C TRP A 127 2.88 -18.74 -13.67
N LEU A 128 1.95 -18.29 -14.52
CA LEU A 128 2.23 -17.31 -15.57
C LEU A 128 2.81 -16.01 -15.00
N THR A 129 2.24 -15.54 -13.89
CA THR A 129 2.71 -14.33 -13.19
C THR A 129 4.11 -14.53 -12.62
N TRP A 130 4.37 -15.67 -11.98
CA TRP A 130 5.68 -16.01 -11.44
C TRP A 130 6.73 -16.14 -12.54
N PHE A 131 6.39 -16.74 -13.69
CA PHE A 131 7.25 -16.76 -14.86
C PHE A 131 7.58 -15.36 -15.37
N TYR A 132 6.58 -14.49 -15.50
CA TYR A 132 6.77 -13.12 -15.97
C TYR A 132 7.73 -12.32 -15.08
N PHE A 133 7.51 -12.33 -13.77
CA PHE A 133 8.40 -11.63 -12.83
C PHE A 133 9.76 -12.32 -12.67
N GLY A 134 9.82 -13.64 -12.84
CA GLY A 134 11.07 -14.42 -12.77
C GLY A 134 11.97 -14.27 -13.99
N TYR A 135 11.41 -13.90 -15.16
CA TYR A 135 12.17 -13.75 -16.40
C TYR A 135 13.23 -12.65 -16.33
N SER A 136 12.90 -11.49 -15.76
CA SER A 136 13.80 -10.33 -15.70
C SER A 136 14.26 -10.04 -14.27
N HIS A 137 15.47 -10.51 -13.95
CA HIS A 137 16.08 -10.26 -12.64
C HIS A 137 16.22 -8.76 -12.31
N GLY A 138 16.63 -7.95 -13.29
CA GLY A 138 16.75 -6.50 -13.13
C GLY A 138 15.41 -5.82 -12.80
N PHE A 139 14.32 -6.26 -13.43
CA PHE A 139 12.98 -5.76 -13.11
C PHE A 139 12.56 -6.14 -11.69
N GLY A 140 12.83 -7.39 -11.28
CA GLY A 140 12.61 -7.85 -9.90
C GLY A 140 13.36 -7.02 -8.86
N ILE A 141 14.63 -6.65 -9.14
CA ILE A 141 15.43 -5.77 -8.27
C ILE A 141 14.81 -4.38 -8.17
N ILE A 142 14.37 -3.78 -9.28
CA ILE A 142 13.75 -2.43 -9.25
C ILE A 142 12.52 -2.44 -8.34
N ILE A 143 11.66 -3.45 -8.47
CA ILE A 143 10.50 -3.63 -7.59
C ILE A 143 10.94 -3.76 -6.13
N ALA A 144 11.96 -4.59 -5.86
CA ALA A 144 12.49 -4.79 -4.52
C ALA A 144 12.99 -3.47 -3.89
N VAL A 145 13.76 -2.69 -4.65
CA VAL A 145 14.27 -1.37 -4.23
C VAL A 145 13.13 -0.40 -3.96
N MET A 146 12.13 -0.34 -4.82
CA MET A 146 10.94 0.50 -4.59
C MET A 146 10.20 0.12 -3.31
N GLN A 147 10.08 -1.18 -3.00
CA GLN A 147 9.48 -1.65 -1.75
C GLN A 147 10.31 -1.26 -0.52
N ILE A 148 11.63 -1.46 -0.56
CA ILE A 148 12.54 -1.14 0.56
C ILE A 148 12.62 0.37 0.79
N VAL A 149 12.86 1.15 -0.27
CA VAL A 149 12.94 2.62 -0.21
C VAL A 149 11.59 3.19 0.22
N GLY A 150 10.49 2.74 -0.37
CA GLY A 150 9.14 3.17 0.03
C GLY A 150 8.87 2.91 1.52
N GLY A 151 9.22 1.72 2.01
CA GLY A 151 9.13 1.36 3.43
C GLY A 151 10.01 2.25 4.33
N TYR A 152 11.26 2.49 3.94
CA TYR A 152 12.17 3.37 4.67
C TYR A 152 11.63 4.82 4.74
N LEU A 153 11.09 5.34 3.65
CA LEU A 153 10.52 6.69 3.60
C LEU A 153 9.31 6.85 4.54
N LEU A 154 8.55 5.77 4.82
CA LEU A 154 7.46 5.79 5.81
C LEU A 154 7.97 6.04 7.24
N LEU A 155 9.22 5.73 7.57
CA LEU A 155 9.77 5.91 8.92
C LEU A 155 10.09 7.37 9.25
N SER A 156 10.36 8.20 8.23
CA SER A 156 10.57 9.64 8.39
C SER A 156 9.27 10.43 8.19
N ARG A 157 8.97 11.34 9.12
CA ARG A 157 7.77 12.21 9.06
C ARG A 157 7.77 13.11 7.82
N LYS A 158 8.96 13.50 7.33
CA LYS A 158 9.11 14.43 6.20
C LYS A 158 8.81 13.76 4.86
N THR A 159 9.14 12.48 4.73
CA THR A 159 9.04 11.72 3.47
C THR A 159 7.87 10.75 3.43
N LEU A 160 7.09 10.68 4.51
CA LEU A 160 6.02 9.69 4.66
C LEU A 160 5.03 9.69 3.50
N PHE A 161 4.58 10.86 3.07
CA PHE A 161 3.59 10.94 1.99
C PHE A 161 4.13 10.43 0.66
N ILE A 162 5.40 10.76 0.35
CA ILE A 162 6.09 10.26 -0.84
C ILE A 162 6.23 8.74 -0.78
N GLY A 163 6.70 8.21 0.36
CA GLY A 163 6.80 6.77 0.58
C GLY A 163 5.45 6.08 0.44
N ALA A 164 4.40 6.65 1.03
CA ALA A 164 3.05 6.11 0.96
C ALA A 164 2.50 6.10 -0.47
N LEU A 165 2.73 7.14 -1.28
CA LEU A 165 2.31 7.15 -2.69
C LEU A 165 3.04 6.09 -3.53
N ILE A 166 4.36 5.97 -3.37
CA ILE A 166 5.16 4.94 -4.08
C ILE A 166 4.61 3.55 -3.74
N LEU A 167 4.43 3.27 -2.45
CA LEU A 167 3.94 1.98 -1.98
C LEU A 167 2.47 1.75 -2.40
N PHE A 168 1.63 2.78 -2.41
CA PHE A 168 0.24 2.67 -2.85
C PHE A 168 0.16 2.27 -4.32
N SER A 169 0.89 2.94 -5.21
CA SER A 169 0.90 2.60 -6.63
C SER A 169 1.37 1.16 -6.86
N LEU A 170 2.41 0.74 -6.14
CA LEU A 170 2.95 -0.62 -6.23
C LEU A 170 1.97 -1.66 -5.66
N LEU A 171 1.44 -1.45 -4.46
CA LEU A 171 0.50 -2.37 -3.80
C LEU A 171 -0.84 -2.47 -4.52
N LEU A 172 -1.33 -1.36 -5.09
CA LEU A 172 -2.54 -1.37 -5.90
C LEU A 172 -2.34 -2.26 -7.13
N ASN A 173 -1.22 -2.09 -7.84
CA ASN A 173 -0.90 -2.93 -8.99
C ASN A 173 -0.75 -4.41 -8.59
N LEU A 174 0.01 -4.71 -7.54
CA LEU A 174 0.15 -6.09 -7.03
C LEU A 174 -1.18 -6.70 -6.59
N THR A 175 -2.05 -5.92 -5.95
CA THR A 175 -3.37 -6.40 -5.52
C THR A 175 -4.26 -6.73 -6.72
N LEU A 176 -4.23 -5.90 -7.77
CA LEU A 176 -4.96 -6.19 -9.00
C LEU A 176 -4.41 -7.43 -9.69
N ILE A 177 -3.09 -7.61 -9.74
CA ILE A 177 -2.47 -8.85 -10.22
C ILE A 177 -2.98 -10.05 -9.40
N ASN A 178 -2.98 -9.94 -8.07
CA ASN A 178 -3.46 -11.01 -7.20
C ASN A 178 -4.92 -11.41 -7.47
N ILE A 179 -5.79 -10.43 -7.73
CA ILE A 179 -7.21 -10.66 -8.04
C ILE A 179 -7.38 -11.29 -9.43
N PHE A 180 -6.83 -10.66 -10.47
CA PHE A 180 -7.11 -11.06 -11.85
C PHE A 180 -6.36 -12.31 -12.29
N TYR A 181 -5.20 -12.60 -11.69
CA TYR A 181 -4.45 -13.82 -11.94
C TYR A 181 -4.74 -14.93 -10.92
N GLN A 182 -5.71 -14.71 -10.01
CA GLN A 182 -6.14 -15.69 -9.00
C GLN A 182 -4.96 -16.26 -8.20
N MET A 183 -4.09 -15.36 -7.75
CA MET A 183 -2.95 -15.73 -6.91
C MET A 183 -3.45 -16.34 -5.60
N ASN A 184 -2.61 -17.14 -4.94
CA ASN A 184 -2.94 -17.74 -3.65
C ASN A 184 -3.49 -16.70 -2.62
N ALA A 185 -4.41 -17.17 -1.77
CA ALA A 185 -5.15 -16.34 -0.83
C ALA A 185 -4.24 -15.58 0.15
N GLY A 186 -3.08 -16.15 0.50
CA GLY A 186 -2.11 -15.50 1.39
C GLY A 186 -1.50 -14.26 0.76
N ALA A 187 -1.08 -14.32 -0.51
CA ALA A 187 -0.55 -13.18 -1.24
C ALA A 187 -1.60 -12.07 -1.41
N LEU A 188 -2.84 -12.45 -1.75
CA LEU A 188 -3.96 -11.51 -1.89
C LEU A 188 -4.29 -10.82 -0.56
N MET A 189 -4.44 -11.59 0.52
CA MET A 189 -4.75 -11.03 1.85
C MET A 189 -3.65 -10.07 2.30
N GLN A 190 -2.39 -10.44 2.11
CA GLN A 190 -1.27 -9.57 2.46
C GLN A 190 -1.27 -8.26 1.68
N SER A 191 -1.50 -8.30 0.36
CA SER A 191 -1.50 -7.10 -0.46
C SER A 191 -2.66 -6.17 -0.11
N ILE A 192 -3.85 -6.72 0.20
CA ILE A 192 -5.02 -5.95 0.63
C ILE A 192 -4.78 -5.27 1.97
N LEU A 193 -4.27 -5.99 2.98
CA LEU A 193 -4.02 -5.41 4.31
C LEU A 193 -3.06 -4.23 4.22
N LEU A 194 -1.91 -4.41 3.57
CA LEU A 194 -0.92 -3.35 3.39
C LEU A 194 -1.46 -2.17 2.56
N LEU A 195 -2.29 -2.44 1.54
CA LEU A 195 -2.94 -1.40 0.74
C LEU A 195 -3.88 -0.55 1.59
N ILE A 196 -4.67 -1.17 2.48
CA ILE A 196 -5.54 -0.48 3.43
C ILE A 196 -4.71 0.41 4.37
N GLY A 197 -3.62 -0.12 4.95
CA GLY A 197 -2.74 0.65 5.84
C GLY A 197 -2.09 1.85 5.15
N VAL A 198 -1.53 1.66 3.96
CA VAL A 198 -0.93 2.75 3.18
C VAL A 198 -1.98 3.79 2.78
N THR A 199 -3.18 3.35 2.36
CA THR A 199 -4.29 4.25 2.04
C THR A 199 -4.71 5.09 3.25
N PHE A 200 -4.76 4.47 4.44
CA PHE A 200 -5.02 5.17 5.69
C PHE A 200 -3.97 6.27 5.96
N LEU A 201 -2.68 5.97 5.76
CA LEU A 201 -1.60 6.98 5.92
C LEU A 201 -1.77 8.16 4.95
N ILE A 202 -2.13 7.88 3.69
CA ILE A 202 -2.39 8.93 2.68
C ILE A 202 -3.57 9.80 3.10
N ILE A 203 -4.68 9.20 3.53
CA ILE A 203 -5.88 9.92 3.98
C ILE A 203 -5.56 10.82 5.19
N LEU A 204 -4.64 10.44 6.07
CA LEU A 204 -4.27 11.30 7.20
C LEU A 204 -3.44 12.53 6.77
N GLU A 205 -2.59 12.40 5.76
CA GLU A 205 -1.67 13.46 5.33
C GLU A 205 -2.14 14.24 4.08
N HIS A 206 -3.23 13.82 3.41
CA HIS A 206 -3.67 14.38 2.13
C HIS A 206 -3.85 15.89 2.14
N LYS A 207 -4.38 16.47 3.23
CA LYS A 207 -4.69 17.91 3.28
C LYS A 207 -3.47 18.79 3.04
N LYS A 208 -2.35 18.50 3.71
CA LYS A 208 -1.12 19.28 3.58
C LYS A 208 -0.58 19.24 2.15
N TRP A 209 -0.67 18.09 1.51
CA TRP A 209 -0.09 17.86 0.19
C TRP A 209 -0.99 18.29 -0.96
N ILE A 210 -2.31 18.19 -0.81
CA ILE A 210 -3.27 18.77 -1.76
C ILE A 210 -3.06 20.28 -1.84
N GLU A 211 -2.87 20.95 -0.70
CA GLU A 211 -2.56 22.38 -0.70
C GLU A 211 -1.22 22.67 -1.36
N PHE A 212 -0.20 21.88 -1.08
CA PHE A 212 1.11 22.05 -1.72
C PHE A 212 1.05 21.83 -3.24
N PHE A 213 0.49 20.73 -3.74
CA PHE A 213 0.53 20.39 -5.16
C PHE A 213 -0.52 21.13 -6.01
N LEU A 214 -1.75 21.28 -5.51
CA LEU A 214 -2.82 21.88 -6.32
C LEU A 214 -2.85 23.41 -6.26
N LYS A 215 -2.31 24.04 -5.21
CA LYS A 215 -2.26 25.51 -5.10
C LYS A 215 -0.94 26.10 -5.61
N THR A 216 0.07 25.29 -5.90
CA THR A 216 1.32 25.77 -6.50
C THR A 216 1.07 26.23 -7.93
N LYS A 217 1.33 27.51 -8.20
CA LYS A 217 1.23 28.07 -9.55
C LYS A 217 2.48 27.70 -10.33
N SER A 218 2.31 27.09 -11.50
CA SER A 218 3.41 26.86 -12.44
C SER A 218 3.92 28.20 -12.98
N SER A 219 5.24 28.40 -12.95
CA SER A 219 5.93 29.55 -13.55
C SER A 219 6.25 29.34 -15.03
N LEU A 220 5.88 28.18 -15.60
CA LEU A 220 6.17 27.87 -16.99
C LEU A 220 5.28 28.70 -17.92
N PRO A 221 5.82 29.18 -19.06
CA PRO A 221 5.04 29.88 -20.06
C PRO A 221 3.91 28.97 -20.56
N THR A 222 2.67 29.42 -20.40
CA THR A 222 1.50 28.70 -20.91
C THR A 222 1.06 29.33 -22.22
N LEU A 223 0.58 28.52 -23.17
CA LEU A 223 -0.09 29.01 -24.38
C LEU A 223 -1.17 30.01 -23.95
N SER A 224 -0.97 31.29 -24.28
CA SER A 224 -1.77 32.40 -23.79
C SER A 224 -3.08 32.54 -24.57
N SER A 225 -3.83 31.44 -24.72
CA SER A 225 -5.22 31.56 -25.19
C SER A 225 -6.07 32.13 -24.06
N LYS A 226 -6.76 33.25 -24.33
CA LYS A 226 -7.67 33.89 -23.36
C LYS A 226 -8.92 33.06 -23.10
N SER A 227 -9.30 32.16 -24.01
CA SER A 227 -10.53 31.36 -23.90
C SER A 227 -10.29 30.01 -23.23
N LEU A 228 -10.98 29.78 -22.11
CA LEU A 228 -11.05 28.47 -21.43
C LEU A 228 -11.57 27.37 -22.35
N PHE A 229 -12.47 27.71 -23.28
CA PHE A 229 -13.03 26.77 -24.24
C PHE A 229 -11.93 26.20 -25.15
N VAL A 230 -11.08 27.06 -25.73
CA VAL A 230 -9.98 26.62 -26.61
C VAL A 230 -8.99 25.73 -25.87
N LYS A 231 -8.68 26.05 -24.59
CA LYS A 231 -7.81 25.21 -23.76
C LYS A 231 -8.40 23.83 -23.51
N ASN A 232 -9.70 23.73 -23.23
CA ASN A 232 -10.36 22.45 -23.02
C ASN A 232 -10.52 21.65 -24.32
N VAL A 233 -10.80 22.30 -25.44
CA VAL A 233 -10.83 21.65 -26.76
C VAL A 233 -9.47 21.06 -27.10
N LEU A 234 -8.37 21.79 -26.88
CA LEU A 234 -7.02 21.28 -27.14
C LEU A 234 -6.64 20.09 -26.22
N ARG A 235 -7.07 20.12 -24.96
CA ARG A 235 -6.88 18.98 -24.04
C ARG A 235 -7.67 17.76 -24.48
N SER A 236 -8.93 17.96 -24.87
CA SER A 236 -9.81 16.88 -25.34
C SER A 236 -9.38 16.35 -26.70
N SER A 237 -8.85 17.19 -27.59
CA SER A 237 -8.41 16.76 -28.92
C SER A 237 -7.25 15.77 -28.84
N ALA A 238 -6.33 15.90 -27.88
CA ALA A 238 -5.28 14.92 -27.66
C ALA A 238 -5.86 13.51 -27.41
N VAL A 239 -6.91 13.42 -26.59
CA VAL A 239 -7.60 12.16 -26.28
C VAL A 239 -8.43 11.68 -27.49
N ILE A 240 -9.24 12.56 -28.08
CA ILE A 240 -10.15 12.22 -29.18
C ILE A 240 -9.37 11.79 -30.43
N LEU A 241 -8.34 12.55 -30.82
CA LEU A 241 -7.53 12.22 -32.00
C LEU A 241 -6.78 10.90 -31.82
N SER A 242 -6.23 10.63 -30.61
CA SER A 242 -5.61 9.34 -30.31
C SER A 242 -6.59 8.17 -30.43
N LEU A 243 -7.85 8.38 -29.99
CA LEU A 243 -8.91 7.38 -30.09
C LEU A 243 -9.30 7.14 -31.56
N LEU A 244 -9.52 8.21 -32.33
CA LEU A 244 -9.87 8.13 -33.75
C LEU A 244 -8.76 7.43 -34.55
N PHE A 245 -7.50 7.78 -34.30
CA PHE A 245 -6.36 7.11 -34.92
C PHE A 245 -6.32 5.62 -34.58
N THR A 246 -6.57 5.25 -33.32
CA THR A 246 -6.61 3.85 -32.90
C THR A 246 -7.78 3.09 -33.54
N MET A 247 -8.96 3.73 -33.66
CA MET A 247 -10.10 3.15 -34.37
C MET A 247 -9.81 2.94 -35.86
N TYR A 248 -9.10 3.87 -36.49
CA TYR A 248 -8.62 3.72 -37.86
C TYR A 248 -7.65 2.55 -38.00
N LEU A 249 -6.62 2.44 -37.14
CA LEU A 249 -5.72 1.29 -37.15
C LEU A 249 -6.48 -0.04 -36.97
N LYS A 250 -7.44 -0.09 -36.05
CA LYS A 250 -8.31 -1.26 -35.86
C LYS A 250 -9.10 -1.62 -37.12
N SER A 251 -9.50 -0.64 -37.93
CA SER A 251 -10.20 -0.90 -39.19
C SER A 251 -9.31 -1.50 -40.28
N LEU A 252 -8.00 -1.24 -40.24
CA LEU A 252 -7.00 -1.82 -41.16
C LEU A 252 -6.63 -3.27 -40.82
N MET A 253 -6.87 -3.70 -39.58
CA MET A 253 -6.58 -5.05 -39.09
C MET A 253 -7.72 -6.06 -39.33
N LYS A 254 -8.81 -5.64 -39.99
CA LYS A 254 -9.84 -6.55 -40.50
C LYS A 254 -9.42 -7.07 -41.86
#